data_AF-A0A358SUV0-F1
#
_entry.id   AF-A0A358SUV0-F1
#
_cell.length_a   1.000
_cell.length_b   1.000
_cell.length_c   1.000
_cell.angle_alpha   90.00
_cell.angle_beta   90.00
_cell.angle_gamma   90.00
#
_symmetry.space_group_name_H-M   'P 1'
#
loop_
_entity.id
_entity.type
_entity.pdbx_description
1 polymer ?
#
loop_
_entity_poly.entity_id
_entity_poly.type
_entity_poly.pdbx_seq_one_letter_code
_entity_poly.pdbx_strand_id
1 'polypeptide(L)'
;MTGHAAHPAYLPLTMAGLGELMSGADQSRRWRLVAEFLEDYRHEPVGARFELLEEEPRGTGDERWDVFLAGLAEHLAEMDGRAAPPWADQRSLRQLWFPFNTRAARVDALVHAPAAFRRRGVYVAPEELNVA
;
A
#
# COMPACT_ATOMS: atom_id res chain seq x y z
N MET A 1 -19.01 -14.71 36.86
CA MET A 1 -18.23 -13.52 36.51
C MET A 1 -17.30 -13.92 35.38
N THR A 2 -17.77 -13.81 34.15
CA THR A 2 -17.10 -14.36 32.98
C THR A 2 -15.97 -13.42 32.57
N GLY A 3 -14.73 -13.91 32.66
CA GLY A 3 -13.56 -13.20 32.17
C GLY A 3 -13.72 -12.94 30.67
N HIS A 4 -13.70 -11.67 30.30
CA HIS A 4 -13.53 -11.25 28.92
C HIS A 4 -12.14 -11.72 28.51
N ALA A 5 -12.05 -12.78 27.72
CA ALA A 5 -10.80 -13.17 27.11
C ALA A 5 -10.31 -11.94 26.34
N ALA A 6 -9.15 -11.42 26.72
CA ALA A 6 -8.47 -10.40 25.95
C ALA A 6 -8.27 -10.99 24.55
N HIS A 7 -9.00 -10.47 23.56
CA HIS A 7 -8.57 -10.62 22.18
C HIS A 7 -7.11 -10.15 22.15
N PRO A 8 -6.16 -10.93 21.64
CA PRO A 8 -4.81 -10.41 21.45
C PRO A 8 -4.99 -9.08 20.73
N ALA A 9 -4.48 -8.00 21.32
CA ALA A 9 -4.64 -6.66 20.77
C ALA A 9 -4.21 -6.74 19.30
N TYR A 10 -5.19 -6.68 18.40
CA TYR A 10 -4.94 -6.72 16.99
C TYR A 10 -4.16 -5.46 16.68
N LEU A 11 -2.86 -5.61 16.41
CA LEU A 11 -2.04 -4.50 16.00
C LEU A 11 -2.26 -4.38 14.49
N PRO A 12 -2.93 -3.32 14.01
CA PRO A 12 -3.15 -3.12 12.58
C PRO A 12 -1.79 -3.14 11.86
N LEU A 13 -1.76 -3.75 10.68
CA LEU A 13 -0.52 -3.84 9.92
C LEU A 13 -0.06 -2.43 9.53
N THR A 14 1.18 -2.06 9.88
CA THR A 14 1.79 -0.79 9.46
C THR A 14 2.47 -0.95 8.09
N MET A 15 2.75 0.16 7.41
CA MET A 15 3.53 0.17 6.18
C MET A 15 4.89 -0.49 6.37
N ALA A 16 5.54 -0.27 7.52
CA ALA A 16 6.79 -0.90 7.85
C ALA A 16 6.68 -2.43 8.02
N GLY A 17 5.65 -2.89 8.73
CA GLY A 17 5.33 -4.31 8.85
C GLY A 17 5.02 -4.95 7.49
N LEU A 18 4.30 -4.24 6.63
CA LEU A 18 4.00 -4.67 5.26
C LEU A 18 5.29 -4.86 4.45
N GLY A 19 6.22 -3.90 4.50
CA GLY A 19 7.51 -3.99 3.83
C GLY A 19 8.34 -5.20 4.27
N GLU A 20 8.41 -5.44 5.58
CA GLU A 20 9.10 -6.61 6.15
C GLU A 20 8.48 -7.93 5.65
N LEU A 21 7.15 -8.05 5.68
CA LEU A 21 6.45 -9.27 5.25
C LEU A 21 6.56 -9.53 3.75
N MET A 22 6.76 -8.49 2.94
CA MET A 22 6.99 -8.59 1.49
C MET A 22 8.41 -9.04 1.13
N SER A 23 9.36 -8.91 2.07
CA SER A 23 10.75 -9.32 1.86
C SER A 23 10.83 -10.83 1.62
N GLY A 24 11.36 -11.23 0.47
CA GLY A 24 11.44 -12.64 0.05
C GLY A 24 10.10 -13.30 -0.30
N ALA A 25 8.99 -12.56 -0.31
CA ALA A 25 7.68 -13.08 -0.69
C ALA A 25 7.46 -13.04 -2.22
N ASP A 26 6.77 -14.05 -2.76
CA ASP A 26 6.34 -14.05 -4.15
C ASP A 26 5.25 -13.01 -4.43
N GLN A 27 5.08 -12.65 -5.71
CA GLN A 27 4.11 -11.65 -6.18
C GLN A 27 2.69 -11.87 -5.63
N SER A 28 2.19 -13.12 -5.66
CA SER A 28 0.84 -13.45 -5.17
C SER A 28 0.69 -13.22 -3.66
N ARG A 29 1.75 -13.46 -2.89
CA ARG A 29 1.74 -13.22 -1.44
C ARG A 29 1.82 -11.74 -1.13
N ARG A 30 2.66 -10.99 -1.84
CA ARG A 30 2.74 -9.52 -1.70
C ARG A 30 1.39 -8.85 -1.97
N TRP A 31 0.67 -9.28 -3.00
CA TRP A 31 -0.68 -8.77 -3.28
C TRP A 31 -1.72 -9.07 -2.20
N ARG A 32 -1.67 -10.27 -1.60
CA ARG A 32 -2.53 -10.59 -0.45
C ARG A 32 -2.24 -9.68 0.74
N LEU A 33 -0.96 -9.46 1.05
CA LEU A 33 -0.56 -8.55 2.12
C LEU A 33 -1.02 -7.11 1.89
N VAL A 34 -1.01 -6.63 0.63
CA VAL A 34 -1.57 -5.31 0.28
C VAL A 34 -3.08 -5.26 0.53
N ALA A 35 -3.82 -6.31 0.16
CA ALA A 35 -5.25 -6.38 0.39
C ALA A 35 -5.57 -6.37 1.89
N GLU A 36 -4.87 -7.21 2.68
CA GLU A 36 -4.99 -7.24 4.14
C GLU A 36 -4.71 -5.86 4.77
N PHE A 37 -3.63 -5.20 4.35
CA PHE A 37 -3.30 -3.85 4.82
C PHE A 37 -4.38 -2.82 4.49
N LEU A 38 -4.93 -2.86 3.27
CA LEU A 38 -6.01 -1.96 2.85
C LEU A 38 -7.30 -2.20 3.62
N GLU A 39 -7.60 -3.46 3.94
CA GLU A 39 -8.71 -3.82 4.83
C GLU A 39 -8.50 -3.22 6.22
N ASP A 40 -7.34 -3.44 6.85
CA ASP A 40 -7.02 -2.88 8.17
C ASP A 40 -7.12 -1.36 8.19
N TYR A 41 -6.48 -0.71 7.22
CA TYR A 41 -6.47 0.73 7.09
C TYR A 41 -7.89 1.32 7.03
N ARG A 42 -8.82 0.64 6.33
CA ARG A 42 -10.23 1.08 6.27
C ARG A 42 -10.97 0.91 7.59
N HIS A 43 -10.68 -0.15 8.34
CA HIS A 43 -11.30 -0.40 9.66
C HIS A 43 -10.79 0.57 10.73
N GLU A 44 -9.56 1.06 10.60
CA GLU A 44 -9.00 2.03 11.53
C GLU A 44 -9.70 3.40 11.45
N PRO A 45 -9.83 4.10 12.59
CA PRO A 45 -10.38 5.45 12.61
C PRO A 45 -9.44 6.42 11.88
N VAL A 46 -10.01 7.41 11.18
CA VAL A 46 -9.28 8.40 10.36
C VAL A 46 -8.11 9.07 11.12
N GLY A 47 -8.26 9.27 12.44
CA GLY A 47 -7.20 9.83 13.28
C GLY A 47 -5.97 8.93 13.44
N ALA A 48 -6.14 7.61 13.43
CA ALA A 48 -5.07 6.62 13.66
C ALA A 48 -4.46 6.06 12.36
N ARG A 49 -5.19 6.16 11.24
CA ARG A 49 -4.73 5.69 9.92
C ARG A 49 -3.37 6.24 9.51
N PHE A 50 -3.10 7.51 9.80
CA PHE A 50 -1.81 8.11 9.45
C PHE A 50 -0.63 7.48 10.21
N GLU A 51 -0.85 6.99 11.43
CA GLU A 51 0.20 6.31 12.22
C GLU A 51 0.65 5.01 11.54
N LEU A 52 -0.23 4.35 10.77
CA LEU A 52 0.12 3.18 9.96
C LEU A 52 1.06 3.51 8.81
N LEU A 53 1.08 4.76 8.34
CA LEU A 53 1.84 5.22 7.18
C LEU A 53 3.16 5.91 7.57
N GLU A 54 3.32 6.28 8.84
CA GLU A 54 4.41 7.17 9.28
C GLU A 54 5.77 6.50 9.19
N GLU A 55 5.86 5.22 9.60
CA GLU A 55 7.11 4.48 9.63
C GLU A 55 7.52 4.00 8.22
N GLU A 56 8.76 4.33 7.82
CA GLU A 56 9.31 3.92 6.54
C GLU A 56 9.55 2.39 6.51
N PRO A 57 8.99 1.67 5.51
CA PRO A 57 9.32 0.26 5.32
C PRO A 57 10.78 0.06 4.95
N ARG A 58 11.38 -0.97 5.55
CA ARG A 58 12.64 -1.49 5.02
C ARG A 58 12.39 -2.02 3.61
N GLY A 59 13.40 -1.89 2.75
CA GLY A 59 13.29 -2.30 1.36
C GLY A 59 12.88 -3.78 1.23
N THR A 60 11.88 -4.03 0.39
CA THR A 60 11.30 -5.36 0.12
C THR A 60 12.24 -6.28 -0.70
N GLY A 61 13.40 -5.75 -1.09
CA GLY A 61 14.33 -6.39 -2.03
C GLY A 61 13.97 -6.20 -3.50
N ASP A 62 12.86 -5.50 -3.79
CA ASP A 62 12.40 -5.18 -5.14
C ASP A 62 12.01 -3.70 -5.23
N GLU A 63 12.76 -2.93 -6.02
CA GLU A 63 12.54 -1.48 -6.18
C GLU A 63 11.10 -1.13 -6.62
N ARG A 64 10.45 -2.02 -7.37
CA ARG A 64 9.10 -1.79 -7.89
C ARG A 64 8.08 -1.78 -6.78
N TRP A 65 8.24 -2.69 -5.83
CA TRP A 65 7.42 -2.78 -4.65
C TRP A 65 7.72 -1.67 -3.65
N ASP A 66 8.99 -1.29 -3.52
CA ASP A 66 9.37 -0.15 -2.68
C ASP A 66 8.76 1.18 -3.17
N VAL A 67 8.72 1.39 -4.49
CA VAL A 67 8.05 2.56 -5.09
C VAL A 67 6.53 2.44 -5.00
N PHE A 68 5.98 1.23 -5.12
CA PHE A 68 4.54 0.99 -4.92
C PHE A 68 4.10 1.33 -3.51
N LEU A 69 4.83 0.91 -2.48
CA LEU A 69 4.54 1.22 -1.09
C LEU A 69 4.57 2.73 -0.84
N ALA A 70 5.54 3.44 -1.42
CA ALA A 70 5.57 4.91 -1.38
C ALA A 70 4.35 5.55 -2.06
N GLY A 71 3.97 5.06 -3.25
CA GLY A 71 2.76 5.52 -3.94
C GLY A 71 1.47 5.22 -3.16
N LEU A 72 1.42 4.08 -2.47
CA LEU A 72 0.28 3.67 -1.65
C LEU A 72 0.14 4.56 -0.41
N ALA A 73 1.22 4.81 0.32
CA ALA A 73 1.20 5.69 1.48
C ALA A 73 0.77 7.11 1.10
N GLU A 74 1.28 7.65 0.00
CA GLU A 74 0.82 8.96 -0.50
C GLU A 74 -0.65 8.93 -0.89
N HIS A 75 -1.10 7.94 -1.66
CA HIS A 75 -2.49 7.85 -2.08
C HIS A 75 -3.45 7.81 -0.90
N LEU A 76 -3.14 7.00 0.12
CA LEU A 76 -3.96 6.87 1.32
C LEU A 76 -3.95 8.15 2.17
N ALA A 77 -2.79 8.78 2.34
CA ALA A 77 -2.69 10.07 3.02
C ALA A 77 -3.53 11.15 2.29
N GLU A 78 -3.45 11.22 0.96
CA GLU A 78 -4.25 12.15 0.15
C GLU A 78 -5.75 11.88 0.31
N MET A 79 -6.17 10.62 0.37
CA MET A 79 -7.58 10.22 0.61
C MET A 79 -8.10 10.68 1.98
N ASP A 80 -7.26 10.67 3.00
CA ASP A 80 -7.56 11.18 4.34
C ASP A 80 -7.34 12.70 4.48
N GLY A 81 -6.99 13.41 3.39
CA GLY A 81 -6.74 14.86 3.39
C GLY A 81 -5.44 15.28 4.09
N ARG A 82 -4.48 14.37 4.20
CA ARG A 82 -3.17 14.56 4.82
C ARG A 82 -2.07 14.65 3.77
N ALA A 83 -0.96 15.29 4.12
CA ALA A 83 0.23 15.28 3.29
C ALA A 83 0.89 13.89 3.33
N ALA A 84 1.55 13.49 2.24
CA ALA A 84 2.29 12.25 2.18
C ALA A 84 3.40 12.20 3.26
N PRO A 85 3.73 11.00 3.79
CA PRO A 85 4.90 10.83 4.64
C PRO A 85 6.19 11.26 3.90
N PRO A 86 7.15 11.92 4.57
CA PRO A 86 8.37 12.42 3.92
C PRO A 86 9.19 11.33 3.21
N TRP A 87 9.18 10.10 3.73
CA TRP A 87 9.87 8.97 3.13
C TRP A 87 9.26 8.51 1.78
N ALA A 88 7.97 8.80 1.56
CA ALA A 88 7.25 8.40 0.36
C ALA A 88 7.51 9.32 -0.85
N ASP A 89 7.94 10.56 -0.60
CA ASP A 89 8.06 11.61 -1.64
C ASP A 89 9.17 11.32 -2.68
N GLN A 90 10.23 10.61 -2.29
CA GLN A 90 11.47 10.54 -3.09
C GLN A 90 11.59 9.35 -4.04
N ARG A 91 10.62 8.42 -4.05
CA ARG A 91 10.77 7.13 -4.76
C ARG A 91 9.98 7.12 -6.07
N SER A 92 10.67 6.92 -7.20
CA SER A 92 10.05 6.76 -8.53
C SER A 92 10.82 5.76 -9.40
N LEU A 93 10.10 5.06 -10.29
CA LEU A 93 10.69 4.11 -11.23
C LEU A 93 11.10 4.81 -12.52
N ARG A 94 12.24 4.39 -13.08
CA ARG A 94 12.69 4.82 -14.42
C ARG A 94 11.89 4.16 -15.54
N GLN A 95 11.39 2.95 -15.30
CA GLN A 95 10.63 2.17 -16.27
C GLN A 95 9.20 1.97 -15.75
N LEU A 96 8.22 2.11 -16.66
CA LEU A 96 6.81 1.95 -16.32
C LEU A 96 6.58 0.51 -15.84
N TRP A 97 6.05 0.36 -14.64
CA TRP A 97 5.72 -0.93 -14.07
C TRP A 97 4.22 -1.13 -14.01
N PHE A 98 3.78 -2.25 -14.57
CA PHE A 98 2.40 -2.73 -14.55
C PHE A 98 2.40 -4.04 -13.75
N PRO A 99 1.89 -4.04 -12.52
CA PRO A 99 1.84 -5.26 -11.71
C PRO A 99 0.96 -6.35 -12.32
N PHE A 100 -0.08 -5.94 -13.06
CA PHE A 100 -1.00 -6.81 -13.77
C PHE A 100 -0.74 -6.72 -15.27
N ASN A 101 -0.41 -7.86 -15.87
CA ASN A 101 0.10 -7.92 -17.24
C ASN A 101 -0.99 -8.19 -18.30
N THR A 102 -2.27 -8.12 -17.94
CA THR A 102 -3.37 -8.27 -18.90
C THR A 102 -3.55 -6.98 -19.69
N ARG A 103 -3.93 -7.09 -20.97
CA ARG A 103 -4.11 -5.93 -21.84
C ARG A 103 -5.18 -4.96 -21.30
N ALA A 104 -6.26 -5.51 -20.74
CA ALA A 104 -7.33 -4.72 -20.14
C ALA A 104 -6.83 -3.92 -18.93
N ALA A 105 -6.17 -4.58 -17.97
CA ALA A 105 -5.64 -3.91 -16.78
C ALA A 105 -4.60 -2.83 -17.12
N ARG A 106 -3.78 -3.04 -18.15
CA ARG A 106 -2.81 -2.02 -18.60
C ARG A 106 -3.49 -0.79 -19.18
N VAL A 107 -4.54 -0.97 -19.99
CA VAL A 107 -5.30 0.16 -20.56
C VAL A 107 -6.03 0.89 -19.44
N ASP A 108 -6.66 0.16 -18.52
CA ASP A 108 -7.37 0.75 -17.40
C ASP A 108 -6.42 1.56 -16.50
N ALA A 109 -5.31 0.96 -16.08
CA ALA A 109 -4.31 1.64 -15.26
C ALA A 109 -3.73 2.88 -15.95
N LEU A 110 -3.53 2.86 -17.28
CA LEU A 110 -3.09 4.06 -18.02
C LEU A 110 -4.09 5.22 -17.88
N VAL A 111 -5.39 4.93 -17.90
CA VAL A 111 -6.45 5.94 -17.84
C VAL A 111 -6.75 6.36 -16.40
N HIS A 112 -6.85 5.38 -15.49
CA HIS A 112 -7.43 5.54 -14.16
C HIS A 112 -6.43 5.46 -13.00
N ALA A 113 -5.14 5.18 -13.24
CA ALA A 113 -4.16 5.11 -12.15
C ALA A 113 -4.15 6.39 -11.30
N PRO A 114 -4.15 6.27 -9.95
CA PRO A 114 -4.09 7.43 -9.08
C PRO A 114 -2.83 8.26 -9.33
N ALA A 115 -2.92 9.58 -9.15
CA ALA A 115 -1.83 10.51 -9.42
C ALA A 115 -0.54 10.13 -8.68
N ALA A 116 -0.68 9.65 -7.43
CA ALA A 116 0.41 9.18 -6.59
C ALA A 116 1.24 8.05 -7.20
N PHE A 117 0.60 7.10 -7.88
CA PHE A 117 1.28 6.01 -8.58
C PHE A 117 1.79 6.45 -9.94
N ARG A 118 0.97 7.19 -10.70
CA ARG A 118 1.30 7.64 -12.06
C ARG A 118 2.57 8.47 -12.10
N ARG A 119 2.75 9.42 -11.16
CA ARG A 119 3.96 10.26 -11.08
C ARG A 119 5.24 9.45 -10.79
N ARG A 120 5.10 8.24 -10.24
CA ARG A 120 6.18 7.32 -9.88
C ARG A 120 6.44 6.22 -10.91
N GLY A 121 5.73 6.23 -12.03
CA GLY A 121 5.87 5.20 -13.07
C GLY A 121 5.18 3.87 -12.71
N VAL A 122 4.33 3.86 -11.69
CA VAL A 122 3.53 2.69 -11.29
C VAL A 122 2.13 2.83 -11.86
N TYR A 123 1.67 1.80 -12.57
CA TYR A 123 0.35 1.79 -13.21
C TYR A 123 -0.47 0.64 -12.64
N VAL A 124 -1.24 0.97 -11.62
CA VAL A 124 -2.22 0.10 -10.97
C VAL A 124 -3.61 0.73 -11.13
N ALA A 125 -4.60 -0.10 -11.46
CA ALA A 125 -5.98 0.36 -11.54
C ALA A 125 -6.53 0.59 -10.12
N PRO A 126 -7.39 1.60 -9.90
CA PRO A 126 -7.94 1.89 -8.57
C PRO A 126 -8.80 0.73 -8.02
N GLU A 127 -9.39 -0.09 -8.89
CA GLU A 127 -10.11 -1.31 -8.50
C GLU A 127 -9.22 -2.32 -7.74
N GLU A 128 -7.94 -2.43 -8.11
CA GLU A 128 -6.96 -3.30 -7.44
C GLU A 128 -6.54 -2.76 -6.07
N LEU A 129 -6.80 -1.48 -5.80
CA LEU A 129 -6.59 -0.84 -4.49
C LEU A 129 -7.87 -0.84 -3.65
N ASN A 130 -8.99 -1.27 -4.21
CA ASN A 130 -10.29 -1.30 -3.55
C ASN A 130 -10.77 -2.74 -3.28
N VAL A 131 -9.84 -3.69 -3.16
CA VAL A 131 -10.16 -5.10 -2.87
C VAL A 131 -10.99 -5.17 -1.59
N ALA A 132 -12.20 -5.71 -1.70
CA ALA A 132 -13.20 -5.88 -0.65
C ALA A 132 -13.57 -7.35 -0.51
#